data_AF-A0A2D6QFK8-F1
#
_entry.id   AF-A0A2D6QFK8-F1
#
_cell.length_a   1.000
_cell.length_b   1.000
_cell.length_c   1.000
_cell.angle_alpha   90.00
_cell.angle_beta   90.00
_cell.angle_gamma   90.00
#
_symmetry.space_group_name_H-M   'P 1'
#
loop_
_entity.id
_entity.type
_entity.pdbx_description
1 polymer ?
#
loop_
_entity_poly.entity_id
_entity_poly.type
_entity_poly.pdbx_seq_one_letter_code
_entity_poly.pdbx_strand_id
1 'polypeptide(L)'
;MLSEAILPVLLHELANVTQNLTGLHSILSIDGGGALFAQRQGDLVRSGQLAEDLGWAMAVLGSACGEDLLLTRREPRGLSILFNLVQKACRREGLAVQPCPPELPLLASGCLDGWQLPWTLATLLLQATRDGGGDWSLTAHGGRWIFSWRAHPSTGGAAAQLVEQLPGAEFTPAGDGRVRLALPGDWLR
;
A
#
# COMPACT_ATOMS: atom_id res chain seq x y z
N MET A 1 1.69 -8.11 -12.89
CA MET A 1 2.11 -8.27 -11.48
C MET A 1 1.88 -6.97 -10.70
N LEU A 2 1.91 -6.97 -9.36
CA LEU A 2 1.71 -5.74 -8.57
C LEU A 2 2.77 -4.67 -8.88
N SER A 3 4.03 -5.07 -8.99
CA SER A 3 5.17 -4.20 -9.30
C SER A 3 4.96 -3.41 -10.61
N GLU A 4 4.56 -4.09 -11.67
CA GLU A 4 4.27 -3.48 -12.98
C GLU A 4 3.14 -2.44 -12.91
N ALA A 5 2.12 -2.69 -12.09
CA ALA A 5 0.97 -1.80 -11.95
C ALA A 5 1.33 -0.54 -11.15
N ILE A 6 2.07 -0.67 -10.04
CA ILE A 6 2.35 0.46 -9.15
C ILE A 6 3.60 1.25 -9.51
N LEU A 7 4.56 0.68 -10.23
CA LEU A 7 5.81 1.37 -10.58
C LEU A 7 5.58 2.68 -11.35
N PRO A 8 4.73 2.75 -12.40
CA PRO A 8 4.46 4.01 -13.09
C PRO A 8 3.84 5.08 -12.18
N VAL A 9 2.97 4.67 -11.25
CA VAL A 9 2.35 5.57 -10.28
C VAL A 9 3.40 6.08 -9.29
N LEU A 10 4.23 5.17 -8.76
CA LEU A 10 5.27 5.52 -7.81
C LEU A 10 6.25 6.54 -8.41
N LEU A 11 6.70 6.33 -9.65
CA LEU A 11 7.60 7.26 -10.34
C LEU A 11 6.92 8.60 -10.60
N HIS A 12 5.64 8.61 -10.95
CA HIS A 12 4.87 9.84 -11.11
C HIS A 12 4.77 10.63 -9.79
N GLU A 13 4.49 9.95 -8.67
CA GLU A 13 4.39 10.59 -7.36
C GLU A 13 5.74 11.13 -6.87
N LEU A 14 6.84 10.41 -7.12
CA LEU A 14 8.19 10.90 -6.83
C LEU A 14 8.54 12.15 -7.64
N ALA A 15 8.15 12.19 -8.91
CA ALA A 15 8.33 13.37 -9.75
C ALA A 15 7.52 14.55 -9.19
N ASN A 16 6.28 14.34 -8.77
CA ASN A 16 5.44 15.38 -8.16
C ASN A 16 6.05 15.90 -6.85
N VAL A 17 6.56 15.02 -5.98
CA VAL A 17 7.27 15.41 -4.75
C VAL A 17 8.50 16.26 -5.07
N THR A 18 9.31 15.82 -6.04
CA THR A 18 10.52 16.54 -6.46
C THR A 18 10.18 17.93 -7.00
N GLN A 19 9.11 18.04 -7.80
CA GLN A 19 8.61 19.32 -8.30
C GLN A 19 8.14 20.24 -7.16
N ASN A 20 7.39 19.71 -6.20
CA ASN A 20 6.93 20.48 -5.04
C ASN A 20 8.11 21.00 -4.21
N LEU A 21 9.12 20.16 -3.93
CA LEU A 21 10.31 20.57 -3.19
C LEU A 21 11.13 21.61 -3.96
N THR A 22 11.24 21.46 -5.28
CA THR A 22 11.91 22.45 -6.14
C THR A 22 11.16 23.79 -6.14
N GLY A 23 9.83 23.77 -6.17
CA GLY A 23 9.00 24.97 -6.05
C GLY A 23 9.12 25.65 -4.68
N LEU A 24 9.20 24.87 -3.60
CA LEU A 24 9.45 25.41 -2.26
C LEU A 24 10.85 26.02 -2.15
N HIS A 25 11.84 25.41 -2.77
CA HIS A 25 13.19 25.94 -2.83
C HIS A 25 13.26 27.25 -3.62
N SER A 26 12.57 27.36 -4.76
CA SER A 26 12.58 28.58 -5.57
C SER A 26 11.97 29.79 -4.86
N ILE A 27 11.01 29.58 -3.95
CA ILE A 27 10.46 30.64 -3.08
C ILE A 27 11.53 31.25 -2.18
N LEU A 28 12.55 30.49 -1.76
CA LEU A 28 13.64 31.03 -0.93
C LEU A 28 14.58 31.95 -1.70
N SER A 29 14.58 31.88 -3.04
CA SER A 29 15.47 32.65 -3.90
C SER A 29 14.93 34.03 -4.31
N ILE A 30 13.70 34.38 -3.89
CA ILE A 30 13.10 35.70 -4.16
C ILE A 30 13.23 36.64 -2.96
N ASP A 31 13.28 37.95 -3.21
CA ASP A 31 13.29 38.96 -2.14
C ASP A 31 12.02 38.86 -1.28
N GLY A 32 12.20 38.79 0.05
CA GLY A 32 11.11 38.53 0.99
C GLY A 32 10.61 37.07 1.02
N GLY A 33 11.25 36.18 0.26
CA GLY A 33 10.89 34.77 0.12
C GLY A 33 10.80 33.97 1.42
N GLY A 34 11.63 34.30 2.41
CA GLY A 34 11.60 33.66 3.73
C GLY A 34 10.23 33.77 4.43
N ALA A 35 9.55 34.92 4.32
CA ALA A 35 8.22 35.11 4.91
C ALA A 35 7.14 34.31 4.19
N LEU A 36 7.23 34.18 2.86
CA LEU A 36 6.34 33.36 2.05
C LEU A 36 6.56 31.87 2.30
N PHE A 37 7.82 31.46 2.44
CA PHE A 37 8.18 30.08 2.77
C PHE A 37 7.66 29.68 4.17
N ALA A 38 7.71 30.59 5.15
CA ALA A 38 7.17 30.34 6.48
C ALA A 38 5.66 29.97 6.44
N GLN A 39 4.89 30.58 5.53
CA GLN A 39 3.47 30.26 5.31
C GLN A 39 3.26 28.89 4.64
N ARG A 40 4.31 28.31 4.06
CA ARG A 40 4.31 27.06 3.29
C ARG A 40 5.01 25.90 4.01
N GLN A 41 5.38 26.05 5.27
CA GLN A 41 6.05 24.99 6.05
C GLN A 41 5.24 23.67 6.07
N GLY A 42 3.91 23.75 6.09
CA GLY A 42 3.05 22.57 6.01
C GLY A 42 3.22 21.79 4.69
N ASP A 43 3.48 22.47 3.58
CA ASP A 43 3.71 21.85 2.27
C ASP A 43 5.06 21.11 2.25
N LEU A 44 6.07 21.65 2.94
CA LEU A 44 7.37 20.98 3.13
C LEU A 44 7.22 19.70 3.95
N VAL A 45 6.55 19.77 5.11
CA VAL A 45 6.33 18.61 5.98
C VAL A 45 5.56 17.52 5.23
N ARG A 46 4.50 17.89 4.51
CA ARG A 46 3.73 16.95 3.69
C ARG A 46 4.58 16.31 2.58
N SER A 47 5.39 17.10 1.89
CA SER A 47 6.25 16.60 0.81
C SER A 47 7.34 15.66 1.35
N GLY A 48 7.91 15.99 2.52
CA GLY A 48 8.87 15.13 3.22
C GLY A 48 8.24 13.79 3.62
N GLN A 49 7.05 13.81 4.23
CA GLN A 49 6.35 12.59 4.59
C GLN A 49 6.04 11.71 3.37
N LEU A 50 5.57 12.33 2.28
CA LEU A 50 5.30 11.60 1.04
C LEU A 50 6.58 11.02 0.44
N ALA A 51 7.71 11.74 0.50
CA ALA A 51 9.00 11.23 0.06
C ALA A 51 9.43 9.98 0.86
N GLU A 52 9.26 9.99 2.18
CA GLU A 52 9.56 8.85 3.05
C GLU A 52 8.69 7.62 2.71
N ASP A 53 7.39 7.84 2.53
CA ASP A 53 6.41 6.80 2.21
C ASP A 53 6.72 6.16 0.84
N LEU A 54 7.01 6.99 -0.17
CA LEU A 54 7.38 6.52 -1.51
C LEU A 54 8.74 5.81 -1.51
N GLY A 55 9.70 6.31 -0.73
CA GLY A 55 11.00 5.67 -0.54
C GLY A 55 10.87 4.28 0.09
N TRP A 56 9.99 4.12 1.08
CA TRP A 56 9.67 2.81 1.63
C TRP A 56 9.01 1.90 0.59
N ALA A 57 8.01 2.39 -0.16
CA ALA A 57 7.34 1.60 -1.20
C ALA A 57 8.31 1.13 -2.31
N MET A 58 9.33 1.93 -2.67
CA MET A 58 10.39 1.49 -3.58
C MET A 58 11.22 0.35 -3.00
N ALA A 59 11.60 0.43 -1.71
CA ALA A 59 12.36 -0.63 -1.06
C ALA A 59 11.53 -1.93 -0.95
N VAL A 60 10.22 -1.83 -0.75
CA VAL A 60 9.29 -2.98 -0.84
C VAL A 60 9.32 -3.61 -2.24
N LEU A 61 9.31 -2.81 -3.31
CA LEU A 61 9.41 -3.33 -4.67
C LEU A 61 10.72 -4.09 -4.92
N GLY A 62 11.85 -3.58 -4.44
CA GLY A 62 13.13 -4.29 -4.52
C GLY A 62 13.11 -5.60 -3.71
N SER A 63 12.53 -5.57 -2.51
CA SER A 63 12.37 -6.74 -1.63
C SER A 63 11.50 -7.82 -2.26
N ALA A 64 10.40 -7.42 -2.90
CA ALA A 64 9.54 -8.34 -3.64
C ALA A 64 10.23 -8.95 -4.89
N CYS A 65 11.29 -8.32 -5.40
CA CYS A 65 12.13 -8.83 -6.48
C CYS A 65 13.33 -9.66 -6.00
N GLY A 66 13.50 -9.86 -4.68
CA GLY A 66 14.55 -10.69 -4.09
C GLY A 66 15.71 -9.93 -3.46
N GLU A 67 15.69 -8.60 -3.45
CA GLU A 67 16.75 -7.76 -2.86
C GLU A 67 16.36 -7.27 -1.46
N ASP A 68 17.14 -7.57 -0.41
CA ASP A 68 16.85 -7.05 0.94
C ASP A 68 17.25 -5.56 1.11
N LEU A 69 16.44 -4.68 0.53
CA LEU A 69 16.63 -3.22 0.59
C LEU A 69 16.04 -2.59 1.87
N LEU A 70 15.14 -3.31 2.54
CA LEU A 70 14.48 -2.82 3.74
C LEU A 70 15.30 -3.09 5.00
N LEU A 71 16.15 -4.13 5.02
CA LEU A 71 16.91 -4.53 6.19
C LEU A 71 15.96 -4.64 7.41
N THR A 72 16.21 -3.84 8.45
CA THR A 72 15.39 -3.77 9.66
C THR A 72 14.32 -2.67 9.62
N ARG A 73 14.20 -1.90 8.53
CA ARG A 73 13.21 -0.83 8.42
C ARG A 73 11.81 -1.42 8.40
N ARG A 74 10.93 -0.85 9.22
CA ARG A 74 9.51 -1.20 9.32
C ARG A 74 8.69 0.09 9.21
N GLU A 75 7.53 0.02 8.56
CA GLU A 75 6.63 1.17 8.40
C GLU A 75 5.23 0.77 8.86
N PRO A 76 4.76 1.22 10.04
CA PRO A 76 3.44 0.89 10.57
C PRO A 76 2.29 1.18 9.60
N ARG A 77 2.43 2.20 8.74
CA ARG A 77 1.42 2.59 7.75
C ARG A 77 1.57 1.87 6.41
N GLY A 78 2.36 0.79 6.34
CA GLY A 78 2.67 0.10 5.08
C GLY A 78 1.44 -0.32 4.28
N LEU A 79 0.36 -0.72 4.95
CA LEU A 79 -0.93 -1.01 4.31
C LEU A 79 -1.49 0.21 3.58
N SER A 80 -1.62 1.35 4.28
CA SER A 80 -2.13 2.59 3.70
C SER A 80 -1.30 3.06 2.51
N ILE A 81 0.03 2.97 2.61
CA ILE A 81 0.94 3.39 1.54
C ILE A 81 0.69 2.57 0.27
N LEU A 82 0.73 1.24 0.36
CA LEU A 82 0.55 0.39 -0.82
C LEU A 82 -0.89 0.40 -1.34
N PHE A 83 -1.90 0.44 -0.46
CA PHE A 83 -3.30 0.51 -0.88
C PHE A 83 -3.59 1.80 -1.65
N ASN A 84 -2.98 2.92 -1.25
CA ASN A 84 -3.09 4.17 -1.98
C ASN A 84 -2.45 4.08 -3.37
N LEU A 85 -1.28 3.45 -3.49
CA LEU A 85 -0.62 3.23 -4.79
C LEU A 85 -1.44 2.31 -5.69
N VAL A 86 -2.00 1.22 -5.15
CA VAL A 86 -2.88 0.31 -5.89
C VAL A 86 -4.13 1.04 -6.39
N GLN A 87 -4.80 1.83 -5.54
CA GLN A 87 -5.97 2.61 -5.97
C GLN A 87 -5.62 3.58 -7.11
N LYS A 88 -4.49 4.29 -7.01
CA LYS A 88 -4.01 5.17 -8.07
C LYS A 88 -3.70 4.40 -9.37
N ALA A 89 -3.10 3.22 -9.26
CA ALA A 89 -2.82 2.35 -10.41
C ALA A 89 -4.11 1.87 -11.09
N CYS A 90 -5.07 1.39 -10.30
CA CYS A 90 -6.38 0.96 -10.81
C CYS A 90 -7.14 2.11 -11.48
N ARG A 91 -7.14 3.33 -10.90
CA ARG A 91 -7.75 4.52 -11.52
C ARG A 91 -7.09 4.89 -12.85
N ARG A 92 -5.76 4.77 -12.95
CA ARG A 92 -5.02 4.98 -14.20
C ARG A 92 -5.43 3.97 -15.28
N GLU A 93 -5.74 2.74 -14.89
CA GLU A 93 -6.25 1.68 -15.78
C GLU A 93 -7.76 1.81 -16.08
N GLY A 94 -8.46 2.81 -15.53
CA GLY A 94 -9.90 2.98 -15.71
C GLY A 94 -10.75 1.94 -14.95
N LEU A 95 -10.17 1.25 -13.98
CA LEU A 95 -10.88 0.25 -13.18
C LEU A 95 -11.73 0.93 -12.11
N ALA A 96 -12.93 0.38 -11.87
CA ALA A 96 -13.74 0.77 -10.74
C ALA A 96 -13.05 0.33 -9.44
N VAL A 97 -12.84 1.28 -8.53
CA VAL A 97 -12.16 1.03 -7.25
C VAL A 97 -13.08 1.46 -6.13
N GLN A 98 -13.37 0.55 -5.21
CA GLN A 98 -14.03 0.93 -3.97
C GLN A 98 -13.13 1.90 -3.18
N PRO A 99 -13.69 2.95 -2.56
CA PRO A 99 -12.92 3.82 -1.68
C PRO A 99 -12.26 2.99 -0.57
N CYS A 100 -10.97 3.18 -0.35
CA CYS A 100 -10.32 2.64 0.83
C CYS A 100 -10.98 3.25 2.09
N PRO A 101 -11.20 2.45 3.15
CA PRO A 101 -11.59 2.97 4.44
C PRO A 101 -10.65 4.12 4.86
N PRO A 102 -11.17 5.14 5.55
CA PRO A 102 -10.37 6.32 5.95
C PRO A 102 -9.21 5.94 6.86
N GLU A 103 -9.37 4.87 7.65
CA GLU A 103 -8.35 4.33 8.52
C GLU A 103 -8.18 2.83 8.29
N LEU A 104 -7.00 2.46 7.80
CA LEU A 104 -6.54 1.07 7.80
C LEU A 104 -5.78 0.81 9.10
N PRO A 105 -5.84 -0.42 9.63
CA PRO A 105 -5.05 -0.77 10.81
C PRO A 105 -3.56 -0.63 10.53
N LEU A 106 -2.81 -0.33 11.58
CA LEU A 106 -1.36 -0.23 11.50
C LEU A 106 -0.73 -1.61 11.67
N LEU A 107 0.43 -1.82 11.05
CA LEU A 107 1.23 -3.01 11.32
C LEU A 107 1.72 -2.98 12.77
N ALA A 108 1.58 -4.11 13.45
CA ALA A 108 2.25 -4.37 14.70
C ALA A 108 3.75 -4.57 14.47
N SER A 109 4.57 -4.25 15.48
CA SER A 109 6.03 -4.36 15.36
C SER A 109 6.55 -5.77 15.14
N GLY A 110 5.78 -6.80 15.53
CA GLY A 110 6.12 -8.21 15.33
C GLY A 110 5.58 -8.83 14.04
N CYS A 111 4.93 -8.04 13.17
CA CYS A 111 4.35 -8.56 11.93
C CYS A 111 5.45 -8.86 10.89
N LEU A 112 5.92 -10.11 10.85
CA LEU A 112 6.89 -10.61 9.87
C LEU A 112 8.09 -9.66 9.71
N ASP A 113 8.55 -9.44 8.47
CA ASP A 113 9.55 -8.39 8.17
C ASP A 113 8.92 -7.03 7.84
N GLY A 114 7.65 -6.83 8.21
CA GLY A 114 6.94 -5.56 8.10
C GLY A 114 6.63 -5.08 6.69
N TRP A 115 6.94 -5.86 5.65
CA TRP A 115 6.60 -5.53 4.27
C TRP A 115 5.79 -6.62 3.56
N GLN A 116 5.97 -7.89 3.95
CA GLN A 116 5.30 -9.01 3.28
C GLN A 116 3.78 -8.90 3.39
N LEU A 117 3.26 -8.59 4.58
CA LEU A 117 1.82 -8.46 4.76
C LEU A 117 1.23 -7.32 3.90
N PRO A 118 1.76 -6.08 3.94
CA PRO A 118 1.31 -5.03 3.03
C PRO A 118 1.39 -5.42 1.55
N TRP A 119 2.51 -6.02 1.13
CA TRP A 119 2.71 -6.42 -0.26
C TRP A 119 1.68 -7.46 -0.71
N THR A 120 1.44 -8.47 0.12
CA THR A 120 0.46 -9.52 -0.14
C THR A 120 -0.95 -8.94 -0.22
N LEU A 121 -1.37 -8.15 0.76
CA LEU A 121 -2.71 -7.55 0.75
C LEU A 121 -2.90 -6.56 -0.42
N ALA A 122 -1.89 -5.78 -0.78
CA ALA A 122 -1.93 -4.90 -1.94
C ALA A 122 -2.05 -5.69 -3.27
N THR A 123 -1.38 -6.84 -3.36
CA THR A 123 -1.48 -7.71 -4.54
C THR A 123 -2.88 -8.30 -4.67
N LEU A 124 -3.44 -8.79 -3.55
CA LEU A 124 -4.81 -9.31 -3.50
C LEU A 124 -5.84 -8.22 -3.81
N LEU A 125 -5.63 -6.99 -3.31
CA LEU A 125 -6.48 -5.84 -3.62
C LEU A 125 -6.49 -5.53 -5.12
N LEU A 126 -5.32 -5.49 -5.76
CA LEU A 126 -5.21 -5.27 -7.21
C LEU A 126 -5.95 -6.36 -7.99
N GLN A 127 -5.80 -7.62 -7.59
CA GLN A 127 -6.50 -8.76 -8.19
C GLN A 127 -8.02 -8.64 -8.01
N ALA A 128 -8.49 -8.40 -6.78
CA ALA A 128 -9.90 -8.19 -6.48
C ALA A 128 -10.52 -7.04 -7.31
N THR A 129 -9.74 -5.99 -7.53
CA THR A 129 -10.17 -4.84 -8.33
C THR A 129 -10.33 -5.21 -9.80
N ARG A 130 -9.37 -5.95 -10.37
CA ARG A 130 -9.42 -6.43 -11.75
C ARG A 130 -10.52 -7.46 -11.99
N ASP A 131 -10.81 -8.30 -11.01
CA ASP A 131 -11.75 -9.42 -11.13
C ASP A 131 -13.22 -9.04 -10.92
N GLY A 132 -13.50 -7.94 -10.20
CA GLY A 132 -14.86 -7.69 -9.74
C GLY A 132 -15.14 -6.29 -9.23
N GLY A 133 -14.35 -5.28 -9.62
CA GLY A 133 -14.61 -3.88 -9.28
C GLY A 133 -14.21 -3.48 -7.85
N GLY A 134 -13.43 -4.32 -7.17
CA GLY A 134 -12.79 -3.96 -5.91
C GLY A 134 -13.71 -4.06 -4.70
N ASP A 135 -14.66 -5.00 -4.69
CA ASP A 135 -15.41 -5.36 -3.48
C ASP A 135 -14.49 -6.15 -2.53
N TRP A 136 -13.98 -5.44 -1.51
CA TRP A 136 -13.13 -6.00 -0.46
C TRP A 136 -13.46 -5.42 0.91
N SER A 137 -13.05 -6.12 1.97
CA SER A 137 -13.09 -5.65 3.35
C SER A 137 -11.92 -6.19 4.16
N LEU A 138 -11.53 -5.44 5.19
CA LEU A 138 -10.56 -5.86 6.19
C LEU A 138 -11.15 -5.59 7.58
N THR A 139 -11.46 -6.64 8.33
CA THR A 139 -12.15 -6.51 9.62
C THR A 139 -11.58 -7.43 10.69
N ALA A 140 -11.61 -6.98 11.94
CA ALA A 140 -11.26 -7.82 13.08
C ALA A 140 -12.45 -8.72 13.44
N HIS A 141 -12.22 -10.03 13.55
CA HIS A 141 -13.23 -11.01 13.97
C HIS A 141 -12.59 -12.18 14.72
N GLY A 142 -13.11 -12.51 15.91
CA GLY A 142 -12.68 -13.70 16.66
C GLY A 142 -11.18 -13.72 17.01
N GLY A 143 -10.57 -12.57 17.27
CA GLY A 143 -9.13 -12.47 17.57
C GLY A 143 -8.22 -12.57 16.33
N ARG A 144 -8.78 -12.45 15.12
CA ARG A 144 -8.06 -12.47 13.85
C ARG A 144 -8.46 -11.28 12.98
N TRP A 145 -7.63 -10.95 12.01
CA TRP A 145 -7.99 -10.00 10.96
C TRP A 145 -8.39 -10.75 9.70
N ILE A 146 -9.56 -10.43 9.15
CA ILE A 146 -10.11 -11.10 7.98
C ILE A 146 -10.07 -10.13 6.81
N PHE A 147 -9.21 -10.41 5.83
CA PHE A 147 -9.26 -9.76 4.52
C PHE A 147 -10.16 -10.58 3.60
N SER A 148 -11.24 -9.99 3.10
CA SER A 148 -12.28 -10.67 2.34
C SER A 148 -12.53 -9.95 1.03
N TRP A 149 -12.46 -10.64 -0.10
CA TRP A 149 -12.69 -10.04 -1.41
C TRP A 149 -13.45 -10.97 -2.34
N ARG A 150 -14.06 -10.40 -3.37
CA ARG A 150 -14.63 -11.19 -4.47
C ARG A 150 -13.50 -11.63 -5.41
N ALA A 151 -13.29 -12.94 -5.52
CA ALA A 151 -12.28 -13.51 -6.40
C ALA A 151 -12.93 -14.16 -7.63
N HIS A 152 -12.29 -14.02 -8.80
CA HIS A 152 -12.67 -14.82 -9.95
C HIS A 152 -12.17 -16.27 -9.78
N PRO A 153 -12.88 -17.31 -10.26
CA PRO A 153 -12.45 -18.71 -10.11
C PRO A 153 -11.04 -18.99 -10.64
N SER A 154 -10.56 -18.23 -11.63
CA SER A 154 -9.22 -18.37 -12.21
C SER A 154 -8.09 -17.74 -11.39
N THR A 155 -8.39 -16.87 -10.42
CA THR A 155 -7.38 -16.15 -9.62
C THR A 155 -7.12 -16.77 -8.25
N GLY A 156 -7.97 -17.70 -7.81
CA GLY A 156 -7.83 -18.39 -6.52
C GLY A 156 -6.50 -19.13 -6.34
N GLY A 157 -5.94 -19.72 -7.40
CA GLY A 157 -4.67 -20.44 -7.33
C GLY A 157 -3.45 -19.54 -7.08
N ALA A 158 -3.39 -18.38 -7.75
CA ALA A 158 -2.32 -17.42 -7.56
C ALA A 158 -2.40 -16.72 -6.19
N ALA A 159 -3.62 -16.44 -5.72
CA ALA A 159 -3.85 -15.88 -4.39
C ALA A 159 -3.44 -16.86 -3.27
N ALA A 160 -3.72 -18.16 -3.44
CA ALA A 160 -3.31 -19.19 -2.49
C ALA A 160 -1.77 -19.27 -2.35
N GLN A 161 -1.04 -19.30 -3.48
CA GLN A 161 0.43 -19.34 -3.48
C GLN A 161 1.05 -18.12 -2.79
N LEU A 162 0.45 -16.94 -2.96
CA LEU A 162 0.90 -15.72 -2.30
C LEU A 162 0.72 -15.79 -0.78
N VAL A 163 -0.35 -16.43 -0.31
CA VAL A 163 -0.65 -16.59 1.12
C VAL A 163 0.24 -17.62 1.80
N GLU A 164 0.75 -18.62 1.07
CA GLU A 164 1.72 -19.58 1.62
C GLU A 164 2.99 -18.90 2.16
N GLN A 165 3.27 -17.67 1.74
CA GLN A 165 4.38 -16.84 2.23
C GLN A 165 4.06 -16.11 3.56
N LEU A 166 2.85 -16.26 4.10
CA LEU A 166 2.40 -15.63 5.35
C LEU A 166 2.18 -16.72 6.43
N PRO A 167 3.19 -17.03 7.26
CA PRO A 167 3.06 -18.03 8.32
C PRO A 167 1.88 -17.75 9.25
N GLY A 168 1.02 -18.75 9.45
CA GLY A 168 -0.15 -18.63 10.32
C GLY A 168 -1.36 -17.93 9.68
N ALA A 169 -1.26 -17.45 8.43
CA ALA A 169 -2.42 -17.00 7.69
C ALA A 169 -3.20 -18.18 7.10
N GLU A 170 -4.53 -18.08 7.08
CA GLU A 170 -5.42 -19.13 6.58
C GLU A 170 -6.25 -18.61 5.41
N PHE A 171 -6.20 -19.31 4.29
CA PHE A 171 -6.98 -18.99 3.09
C PHE A 171 -8.22 -19.88 3.02
N THR A 172 -9.40 -19.29 2.84
CA THR A 172 -10.67 -20.03 2.82
C THR A 172 -11.62 -19.47 1.75
N PRO A 173 -12.06 -20.29 0.78
CA PRO A 173 -13.18 -19.96 -0.09
C PRO A 173 -14.48 -19.90 0.74
N ALA A 174 -15.23 -18.81 0.64
CA ALA A 174 -16.36 -18.55 1.53
C ALA A 174 -17.72 -19.09 1.02
N GLY A 175 -17.76 -19.83 -0.08
CA GLY A 175 -18.99 -20.42 -0.66
C GLY A 175 -19.99 -19.41 -1.24
N ASP A 176 -19.88 -18.13 -0.88
CA ASP A 176 -20.66 -16.97 -1.31
C ASP A 176 -20.05 -16.24 -2.52
N GLY A 177 -19.07 -16.87 -3.18
CA GLY A 177 -18.28 -16.25 -4.25
C GLY A 177 -17.19 -15.30 -3.76
N ARG A 178 -16.98 -15.18 -2.44
CA ARG A 178 -15.83 -14.49 -1.85
C ARG A 178 -14.75 -15.48 -1.43
N VAL A 179 -13.58 -14.91 -1.23
CA VAL A 179 -12.43 -15.56 -0.63
C VAL A 179 -12.03 -14.77 0.60
N ARG A 180 -11.57 -15.47 1.63
CA ARG A 180 -11.15 -14.89 2.90
C ARG A 180 -9.72 -15.30 3.21
N LEU A 181 -8.96 -14.35 3.71
CA LEU A 181 -7.64 -14.52 4.28
C LEU A 181 -7.71 -14.13 5.75
N ALA A 182 -7.59 -15.10 6.64
CA ALA A 182 -7.55 -14.89 8.08
C ALA A 182 -6.10 -14.75 8.55
N LEU A 183 -5.75 -13.56 8.99
CA LEU A 183 -4.44 -13.18 9.52
C LEU A 183 -4.41 -13.32 11.05
N PRO A 184 -3.25 -13.62 11.65
CA PRO A 184 -3.07 -13.52 13.10
C PRO A 184 -3.49 -12.14 13.65
N GLY A 185 -4.16 -12.13 14.80
CA GLY A 185 -4.70 -10.90 15.39
C GLY A 185 -3.64 -9.91 15.87
N ASP A 186 -2.46 -10.40 16.21
CA ASP A 186 -1.32 -9.64 16.70
C ASP A 186 -0.49 -8.97 15.59
N TRP A 187 -0.87 -9.15 14.32
CA TRP A 187 -0.18 -8.53 13.19
C TRP A 187 -0.63 -7.09 12.91
N LEU A 188 -1.83 -6.71 13.36
CA LEU A 188 -2.46 -5.43 13.03
C LEU A 188 -3.12 -4.82 14.28
N ARG A 189 -3.05 -3.49 14.41
CA ARG A 189 -3.54 -2.73 15.57
C ARG A 189 -4.26 -1.44 15.17
#